data_AF-D5BPE6-F1
#
_entry.id   AF-D5BPE6-F1
#
_cell.length_a   1.000
_cell.length_b   1.000
_cell.length_c   1.000
_cell.angle_alpha   90.00
_cell.angle_beta   90.00
_cell.angle_gamma   90.00
#
_symmetry.space_group_name_H-M   'P 1'
#
loop_
_entity.id
_entity.type
_entity.pdbx_description
1 polymer ?
#
loop_
_entity_poly.entity_id
_entity_poly.type
_entity_poly.pdbx_seq_one_letter_code
_entity_poly.pdbx_strand_id
1 'polypeptide(L)'
;MFEITTEQMTQIKSTLNNSVAEQEIIFNKLDFNPYGSDVFKPYHSVVMDREKYDGERKERLEYPADYGICETEERSEEIKAGAALTDGEERAIDESIFDGDDAFMVIEELTDDNEIILALTVQQIWGQAGIQIISFLGFFTDDADAQKAIEQADYVTFEET
;
A
#
# COMPACT_ATOMS: atom_id res chain seq x y z
N MET A 1 -12.31 -12.64 7.58
CA MET A 1 -11.75 -12.84 8.94
C MET A 1 -10.95 -14.13 8.93
N PHE A 2 -9.70 -14.06 9.34
CA PHE A 2 -8.76 -15.19 9.35
C PHE A 2 -8.71 -15.80 10.74
N GLU A 3 -8.95 -17.11 10.83
CA GLU A 3 -8.93 -17.84 12.10
C GLU A 3 -7.49 -18.12 12.54
N ILE A 4 -7.21 -17.81 13.80
CA ILE A 4 -5.96 -18.11 14.50
C ILE A 4 -6.26 -18.83 15.81
N THR A 5 -5.27 -19.55 16.32
CA THR A 5 -5.37 -20.18 17.64
C THR A 5 -5.27 -19.15 18.77
N THR A 6 -5.83 -19.44 19.93
CA THR A 6 -5.66 -18.61 21.14
C THR A 6 -4.18 -18.44 21.53
N GLU A 7 -3.33 -19.42 21.23
CA GLU A 7 -1.88 -19.29 21.44
C GLU A 7 -1.28 -18.22 20.52
N GLN A 8 -1.62 -18.24 19.22
CA GLN A 8 -1.21 -17.20 18.27
C GLN A 8 -1.76 -15.83 18.66
N MET A 9 -3.02 -15.74 19.08
CA MET A 9 -3.62 -14.50 19.60
C MET A 9 -2.84 -13.94 20.79
N THR A 10 -2.45 -14.81 21.73
CA THR A 10 -1.64 -14.42 22.90
C THR A 10 -0.26 -13.89 22.48
N GLN A 11 0.38 -14.53 21.50
CA GLN A 11 1.65 -14.07 20.96
C GLN A 11 1.53 -12.69 20.31
N ILE A 12 0.51 -12.48 19.47
CA ILE A 12 0.25 -11.19 18.83
C ILE A 12 0.09 -10.09 19.88
N LYS A 13 -0.80 -10.32 20.88
CA LYS A 13 -1.06 -9.36 21.95
C LYS A 13 0.19 -9.00 22.76
N SER A 14 1.12 -9.94 22.94
CA SER A 14 2.38 -9.67 23.64
C SER A 14 3.31 -8.69 22.90
N THR A 15 3.05 -8.44 21.61
CA THR A 15 3.87 -7.58 20.74
C THR A 15 3.21 -6.26 20.34
N LEU A 16 1.98 -5.98 20.77
CA LEU A 16 1.24 -4.77 20.35
C LEU A 16 1.95 -3.45 20.66
N ASN A 17 2.76 -3.42 21.73
CA ASN A 17 3.52 -2.22 22.13
C ASN A 17 4.99 -2.28 21.67
N ASN A 18 5.36 -3.29 20.90
CA ASN A 18 6.71 -3.48 20.38
C ASN A 18 6.84 -2.83 19.00
N SER A 19 8.06 -2.81 18.46
CA SER A 19 8.30 -2.30 17.11
C SER A 19 7.59 -3.15 16.03
N VAL A 20 7.28 -2.55 14.88
CA VAL A 20 6.68 -3.27 13.73
C VAL A 20 7.53 -4.46 13.33
N ALA A 21 8.86 -4.34 13.35
CA ALA A 21 9.78 -5.45 13.04
C ALA A 21 9.63 -6.64 14.02
N GLU A 22 9.34 -6.40 15.30
CA GLU A 22 9.10 -7.47 16.27
C GLU A 22 7.73 -8.13 16.08
N GLN A 23 6.71 -7.32 15.74
CA GLN A 23 5.38 -7.82 15.39
C GLN A 23 5.42 -8.66 14.11
N GLU A 24 6.20 -8.25 13.12
CA GLU A 24 6.36 -8.93 11.83
C GLU A 24 6.92 -10.35 11.98
N ILE A 25 7.80 -10.58 12.98
CA ILE A 25 8.28 -11.93 13.31
C ILE A 25 7.12 -12.85 13.72
N ILE A 26 6.11 -12.33 14.42
CA ILE A 26 4.92 -13.09 14.80
C ILE A 26 4.01 -13.26 13.59
N PHE A 27 3.78 -12.20 12.82
CA PHE A 27 2.98 -12.24 11.59
C PHE A 27 3.46 -13.33 10.63
N ASN A 28 4.76 -13.37 10.34
CA ASN A 28 5.36 -14.36 9.45
C ASN A 28 5.24 -15.82 9.95
N LYS A 29 5.01 -16.03 11.25
CA LYS A 29 4.75 -17.38 11.81
C LYS A 29 3.29 -17.81 11.70
N LEU A 30 2.37 -16.88 11.43
CA LEU A 30 0.95 -17.20 11.25
C LEU A 30 0.70 -17.99 9.97
N ASP A 31 1.66 -17.99 9.04
CA ASP A 31 1.49 -18.51 7.68
C ASP A 31 0.22 -17.94 7.03
N PHE A 32 0.01 -16.63 7.25
CA PHE A 32 -1.19 -15.93 6.84
C PHE A 32 -1.33 -16.02 5.32
N ASN A 33 -2.51 -16.48 4.89
CA ASN A 33 -2.84 -16.64 3.49
C ASN A 33 -3.82 -15.53 3.08
N PRO A 34 -3.43 -14.58 2.20
CA PRO A 34 -4.30 -13.48 1.78
C PRO A 34 -5.52 -13.95 0.96
N TYR A 35 -5.55 -15.19 0.47
CA TYR A 35 -6.74 -15.79 -0.15
C TYR A 35 -7.71 -16.43 0.84
N GLY A 36 -7.32 -16.53 2.11
CA GLY A 36 -8.11 -17.19 3.15
C GLY A 36 -9.23 -16.32 3.72
N SER A 37 -9.25 -15.02 3.40
CA SER A 37 -10.33 -14.12 3.79
C SER A 37 -11.35 -14.02 2.64
N ASP A 38 -12.61 -14.35 2.91
CA ASP A 38 -13.72 -14.15 1.94
C ASP A 38 -14.03 -12.65 1.69
N VAL A 39 -13.20 -11.75 2.23
CA VAL A 39 -13.49 -10.32 2.38
C VAL A 39 -12.22 -9.53 2.06
N PHE A 40 -11.84 -9.49 0.78
CA PHE A 40 -10.91 -8.48 0.29
C PHE A 40 -11.60 -7.11 0.44
N LYS A 41 -11.23 -6.37 1.48
CA LYS A 41 -11.63 -4.97 1.70
C LYS A 41 -10.40 -4.08 1.49
N PRO A 42 -10.02 -3.81 0.24
CA PRO A 42 -8.96 -2.85 0.00
C PRO A 42 -9.42 -1.51 0.53
N TYR A 43 -8.53 -0.79 1.21
CA TYR A 43 -8.71 0.64 1.36
C TYR A 43 -8.79 1.25 -0.05
N HIS A 44 -9.71 2.18 -0.27
CA HIS A 44 -10.25 2.57 -1.59
C HIS A 44 -9.27 3.19 -2.61
N SER A 45 -7.96 3.12 -2.40
CA SER A 45 -6.94 3.73 -3.25
C SER A 45 -5.77 2.78 -3.47
N VAL A 46 -5.20 2.80 -4.67
CA VAL A 46 -3.91 2.15 -4.94
C VAL A 46 -2.81 2.90 -4.20
N VAL A 47 -1.81 2.16 -3.72
CA VAL A 47 -0.74 2.70 -2.88
C VAL A 47 0.63 2.35 -3.45
N MET A 48 1.57 3.28 -3.36
CA MET A 48 2.95 3.07 -3.73
C MET A 48 3.87 3.59 -2.64
N ASP A 49 4.91 2.84 -2.27
CA ASP A 49 5.94 3.33 -1.36
C ASP A 49 6.52 4.66 -1.87
N ARG A 50 6.74 5.63 -0.97
CA ARG A 50 7.19 6.99 -1.33
C ARG A 50 8.50 6.99 -2.10
N GLU A 51 9.48 6.18 -1.69
CA GLU A 51 10.77 6.13 -2.36
C GLU A 51 10.62 5.60 -3.78
N LYS A 52 9.79 4.57 -3.96
CA LYS A 52 9.43 4.06 -5.29
C LYS A 52 8.74 5.14 -6.13
N TYR A 53 7.71 5.79 -5.58
CA TYR A 53 6.97 6.85 -6.27
C TYR A 53 7.89 8.00 -6.70
N ASP A 54 8.76 8.49 -5.81
CA ASP A 54 9.67 9.59 -6.12
C ASP A 54 10.67 9.21 -7.23
N GLY A 55 11.09 7.95 -7.28
CA GLY A 55 11.90 7.39 -8.37
C GLY A 55 11.16 7.35 -9.70
N GLU A 56 9.95 6.79 -9.71
CA GLU A 56 9.08 6.68 -10.89
C GLU A 56 8.69 8.08 -11.43
N ARG A 57 8.38 9.02 -10.53
CA ARG A 57 8.08 10.40 -10.86
C ARG A 57 9.28 11.09 -11.48
N LYS A 58 10.48 10.90 -10.93
CA LYS A 58 11.70 11.46 -11.49
C LYS A 58 11.92 10.97 -12.92
N GLU A 59 11.76 9.68 -13.18
CA GLU A 59 11.90 9.13 -14.53
C GLU A 59 10.91 9.75 -15.53
N ARG A 60 9.64 9.90 -15.15
CA ARG A 60 8.62 10.55 -15.99
C ARG A 60 8.94 12.01 -16.29
N LEU A 61 9.58 12.71 -15.36
CA LEU A 61 10.06 14.06 -15.59
C LEU A 61 11.30 14.15 -16.49
N GLU A 62 12.09 13.07 -16.60
CA GLU A 62 13.21 13.01 -17.55
C GLU A 62 12.71 12.80 -18.99
N TYR A 63 11.54 12.17 -19.17
CA TYR A 63 10.93 11.90 -20.49
C TYR A 63 9.41 12.20 -20.55
N PRO A 64 8.94 13.45 -20.30
CA PRO A 64 7.51 13.74 -20.15
C PRO A 64 6.64 13.34 -21.35
N ALA A 65 7.12 13.58 -22.58
CA ALA A 65 6.38 13.24 -23.79
C ALA A 65 6.25 11.71 -24.01
N ASP A 66 7.28 10.93 -23.66
CA ASP A 66 7.27 9.47 -23.83
C ASP A 66 6.27 8.79 -22.88
N TYR A 67 6.05 9.41 -21.72
CA TYR A 67 5.09 8.97 -20.70
C TYR A 67 3.70 9.61 -20.85
N GLY A 68 3.45 10.38 -21.92
CA GLY A 68 2.14 10.99 -22.17
C GLY A 68 1.78 12.13 -21.21
N ILE A 69 2.76 12.68 -20.48
CA ILE A 69 2.55 13.77 -19.52
C ILE A 69 2.21 15.09 -20.24
N CYS A 70 2.80 15.31 -21.41
CA CYS A 70 2.56 16.48 -22.24
C CYS A 70 2.56 16.13 -23.73
N GLU A 71 1.86 16.92 -24.55
CA GLU A 71 1.65 16.61 -25.97
C GLU A 71 2.76 17.08 -26.91
N THR A 72 3.68 17.95 -26.45
CA THR A 72 4.65 18.60 -27.34
C THR A 72 6.08 18.49 -26.83
N GLU A 73 7.04 18.39 -27.75
CA GLU A 73 8.46 18.35 -27.42
C GLU A 73 8.93 19.66 -26.77
N GLU A 74 8.38 20.80 -27.19
CA GLU A 74 8.67 22.09 -26.56
C GLU A 74 8.27 22.08 -25.08
N ARG A 75 7.07 21.61 -24.77
CA ARG A 75 6.62 21.50 -23.38
C ARG A 75 7.42 20.47 -22.58
N SER A 76 7.80 19.36 -23.20
CA SER A 76 8.67 18.33 -22.60
C SER A 76 10.02 18.92 -22.16
N GLU A 77 10.67 19.72 -23.01
CA GLU A 77 11.94 20.39 -22.67
C GLU A 77 11.78 21.46 -21.59
N GLU A 78 10.68 22.21 -21.57
CA GLU A 78 10.37 23.15 -20.48
C GLU A 78 10.24 22.44 -19.12
N ILE A 79 9.52 21.31 -19.08
CA ILE A 79 9.32 20.51 -17.87
C ILE A 79 10.66 19.96 -17.39
N LYS A 80 11.48 19.38 -18.28
CA LYS A 80 12.84 18.91 -17.95
C LYS A 80 13.72 20.03 -17.39
N ALA A 81 13.53 21.26 -17.86
CA ALA A 81 14.22 22.44 -17.35
C ALA A 81 13.68 22.97 -16.01
N GLY A 82 12.62 22.37 -15.46
CA GLY A 82 12.03 22.72 -14.17
C GLY A 82 10.87 23.72 -14.25
N ALA A 83 10.19 23.82 -15.40
CA ALA A 83 8.95 24.57 -15.48
C ALA A 83 7.90 24.01 -14.51
N ALA A 84 7.05 24.90 -13.97
CA ALA A 84 5.93 24.47 -13.15
C ALA A 84 4.96 23.62 -13.98
N LEU A 85 4.51 22.51 -13.39
CA LEU A 85 3.51 21.62 -13.96
C LEU A 85 2.12 22.23 -13.77
N THR A 86 1.24 21.94 -14.72
CA THR A 86 -0.19 22.17 -14.57
C THR A 86 -0.84 21.01 -13.81
N ASP A 87 -2.03 21.23 -13.24
CA ASP A 87 -2.78 20.18 -12.54
C ASP A 87 -3.04 18.95 -13.41
N GLY A 88 -3.23 19.15 -14.72
CA GLY A 88 -3.41 18.06 -15.68
C GLY A 88 -2.14 17.24 -15.90
N GLU A 89 -0.98 17.90 -15.91
CA GLU A 89 0.32 17.23 -16.05
C GLU A 89 0.70 16.48 -14.76
N GLU A 90 0.45 17.06 -13.57
CA GLU A 90 0.64 16.34 -12.30
C GLU A 90 -0.24 15.10 -12.23
N ARG A 91 -1.51 15.23 -12.64
CA ARG A 91 -2.41 14.08 -12.70
C ARG A 91 -1.96 13.04 -13.72
N ALA A 92 -1.50 13.44 -14.90
CA ALA A 92 -0.97 12.51 -15.90
C ALA A 92 0.27 11.76 -15.40
N ILE A 93 1.10 12.40 -14.57
CA ILE A 93 2.23 11.74 -13.90
C ILE A 93 1.70 10.64 -12.99
N ASP A 94 0.77 10.96 -12.10
CA ASP A 94 0.21 9.97 -11.18
C ASP A 94 -0.49 8.83 -11.94
N GLU A 95 -1.32 9.14 -12.93
CA GLU A 95 -1.96 8.12 -13.79
C GLU A 95 -0.91 7.23 -14.46
N SER A 96 0.19 7.80 -14.98
CA SER A 96 1.28 7.03 -15.59
C SER A 96 2.08 6.20 -14.58
N ILE A 97 2.19 6.63 -13.33
CA ILE A 97 2.89 5.90 -12.25
C ILE A 97 2.06 4.71 -11.77
N PHE A 98 0.76 4.94 -11.59
CA PHE A 98 -0.15 3.95 -11.03
C PHE A 98 -0.80 3.05 -12.09
N ASP A 99 -0.63 3.33 -13.39
CA ASP A 99 -1.12 2.45 -14.47
C ASP A 99 -0.59 1.02 -14.31
N GLY A 100 -1.49 0.12 -13.89
CA GLY A 100 -1.20 -1.29 -13.66
C GLY A 100 -0.49 -1.62 -12.33
N ASP A 101 -0.39 -0.68 -11.37
CA ASP A 101 0.04 -1.01 -10.01
C ASP A 101 -1.17 -1.34 -9.12
N ASP A 102 -1.39 -2.64 -8.93
CA ASP A 102 -2.49 -3.16 -8.12
C ASP A 102 -2.05 -3.39 -6.66
N ALA A 103 -1.38 -2.42 -6.04
CA ALA A 103 -1.00 -2.46 -4.63
C ALA A 103 -2.01 -1.72 -3.75
N PHE A 104 -2.47 -2.35 -2.67
CA PHE A 104 -3.50 -1.84 -1.78
C PHE A 104 -3.10 -1.98 -0.32
N MET A 105 -3.46 -1.00 0.52
CA MET A 105 -3.50 -1.20 1.96
C MET A 105 -4.76 -1.99 2.34
N VAL A 106 -4.57 -3.04 3.14
CA VAL A 106 -5.64 -3.95 3.54
C VAL A 106 -5.59 -4.16 5.04
N ILE A 107 -6.72 -3.91 5.70
CA ILE A 107 -6.96 -4.26 7.10
C ILE A 107 -7.66 -5.62 7.12
N GLU A 108 -7.01 -6.60 7.73
CA GLU A 108 -7.54 -7.95 7.91
C GLU A 108 -7.88 -8.20 9.37
N GLU A 109 -9.04 -8.79 9.62
CA GLU A 109 -9.47 -9.20 10.96
C GLU A 109 -8.96 -10.61 11.27
N LEU A 110 -8.18 -10.75 12.33
CA LEU A 110 -7.71 -12.02 12.89
C LEU A 110 -8.51 -12.37 14.14
N THR A 111 -9.01 -13.60 14.25
CA THR A 111 -9.83 -14.02 15.41
C THR A 111 -9.44 -15.39 15.96
N ASP A 112 -9.63 -15.58 17.26
CA ASP A 112 -9.58 -16.90 17.93
C ASP A 112 -10.96 -17.34 18.46
N ASP A 113 -12.03 -16.90 17.80
CA ASP A 113 -13.45 -17.02 18.19
C ASP A 113 -13.89 -16.21 19.42
N ASN A 114 -12.96 -15.69 20.22
CA ASN A 114 -13.27 -14.89 21.40
C ASN A 114 -13.00 -13.41 21.21
N GLU A 115 -11.93 -13.09 20.49
CA GLU A 115 -11.43 -11.73 20.31
C GLU A 115 -11.02 -11.48 18.86
N ILE A 116 -10.89 -10.20 18.50
CA ILE A 116 -10.45 -9.76 17.17
C ILE A 116 -9.24 -8.83 17.33
N ILE A 117 -8.24 -9.03 16.47
CA ILE A 117 -7.12 -8.12 16.24
C ILE A 117 -7.10 -7.76 14.76
N LEU A 118 -6.73 -6.54 14.44
CA LEU A 118 -6.55 -6.08 13.07
C LEU A 118 -5.08 -6.26 12.67
N ALA A 119 -4.83 -6.76 11.46
CA ALA A 119 -3.53 -6.75 10.81
C ALA A 119 -3.58 -5.82 9.61
N LEU A 120 -2.70 -4.81 9.59
CA LEU A 120 -2.57 -3.90 8.45
C LEU A 120 -1.43 -4.37 7.56
N THR A 121 -1.74 -4.60 6.28
CA THR A 121 -0.77 -5.07 5.28
C THR A 121 -0.87 -4.23 4.02
N VAL A 122 0.20 -4.24 3.22
CA VAL A 122 0.15 -3.82 1.82
C VAL A 122 0.21 -5.07 0.96
N GLN A 123 -0.79 -5.23 0.11
CA GLN A 123 -0.98 -6.39 -0.75
C GLN A 123 -0.94 -5.95 -2.20
N GLN A 124 -0.15 -6.65 -3.02
CA GLN A 124 -0.07 -6.43 -4.46
C GLN A 124 -0.74 -7.58 -5.20
N ILE A 125 -1.58 -7.25 -6.19
CA ILE A 125 -2.14 -8.22 -7.12
C ILE A 125 -1.18 -8.36 -8.30
N TRP A 126 -0.80 -9.60 -8.60
CA TRP A 126 0.08 -9.99 -9.68
C TRP A 126 -0.69 -10.85 -10.68
N GLY A 127 -0.54 -10.57 -11.97
CA GLY A 127 -0.89 -11.51 -13.05
C GLY A 127 -2.22 -12.26 -12.87
N GLN A 128 -2.20 -13.60 -12.84
CA GLN A 128 -3.39 -14.47 -12.74
C GLN A 128 -4.09 -14.40 -11.36
N ALA A 129 -4.42 -13.19 -10.88
CA ALA A 129 -5.02 -12.90 -9.58
C ALA A 129 -4.17 -13.36 -8.38
N GLY A 130 -2.85 -13.34 -8.56
CA GLY A 130 -1.87 -13.65 -7.53
C GLY A 130 -1.81 -12.56 -6.45
N ILE A 131 -2.27 -12.77 -5.22
CA ILE A 131 -2.11 -11.79 -4.14
C ILE A 131 -0.82 -12.08 -3.36
N GLN A 132 0.04 -11.07 -3.24
CA GLN A 132 1.25 -11.11 -2.43
C GLN A 132 1.24 -9.99 -1.40
N ILE A 133 1.61 -10.31 -0.16
CA ILE A 133 1.88 -9.31 0.88
C ILE A 133 3.29 -8.77 0.66
N ILE A 134 3.39 -7.47 0.37
CA ILE A 134 4.66 -6.79 0.11
C ILE A 134 5.12 -5.97 1.32
N SER A 135 4.22 -5.66 2.25
CA SER A 135 4.56 -4.97 3.50
C SER A 135 3.59 -5.33 4.63
N PHE A 136 4.09 -5.34 5.86
CA PHE A 136 3.31 -5.46 7.08
C PHE A 136 3.50 -4.18 7.91
N LEU A 137 2.39 -3.54 8.27
CA LEU A 137 2.40 -2.23 8.94
C LEU A 137 2.07 -2.31 10.44
N GLY A 138 1.59 -3.46 10.91
CA GLY A 138 1.39 -3.72 12.34
C GLY A 138 0.10 -4.46 12.69
N PHE A 139 -0.01 -4.80 13.96
CA PHE A 139 -1.23 -5.27 14.61
C PHE A 139 -1.89 -4.16 15.41
N PHE A 140 -3.21 -4.11 15.40
CA PHE A 140 -4.01 -3.08 16.07
C PHE A 140 -5.21 -3.69 16.79
N THR A 141 -5.61 -3.07 17.90
CA THR A 141 -6.80 -3.48 18.65
C THR A 141 -8.09 -2.83 18.15
N ASP A 142 -7.99 -1.75 17.38
CA ASP A 142 -9.13 -1.01 16.85
C ASP A 142 -8.79 -0.31 15.53
N ASP A 143 -9.85 0.05 14.79
CA ASP A 143 -9.76 0.70 13.49
C ASP A 143 -9.14 2.10 13.58
N ALA A 144 -9.27 2.80 14.71
CA ALA A 144 -8.78 4.17 14.83
C ALA A 144 -7.24 4.22 14.84
N ASP A 145 -6.60 3.26 15.51
CA ASP A 145 -5.15 3.14 15.49
C ASP A 145 -4.63 2.57 14.17
N ALA A 146 -5.35 1.63 13.55
CA ALA A 146 -5.03 1.17 12.19
C ALA A 146 -5.11 2.33 11.18
N GLN A 147 -6.12 3.19 11.30
CA GLN A 147 -6.30 4.36 10.45
C GLN A 147 -5.15 5.37 10.62
N LYS A 148 -4.73 5.64 11.85
CA LYS A 148 -3.56 6.51 12.09
C LYS A 148 -2.30 5.93 11.47
N ALA A 149 -2.13 4.60 11.51
CA ALA A 149 -0.99 3.94 10.89
C ALA A 149 -1.02 4.09 9.36
N ILE A 150 -2.20 4.01 8.73
CA ILE A 150 -2.37 4.30 7.29
C ILE A 150 -1.94 5.74 6.98
N GLU A 151 -2.40 6.72 7.76
CA GLU A 151 -2.07 8.14 7.55
C GLU A 151 -0.59 8.47 7.78
N GLN A 152 0.10 7.69 8.60
CA GLN A 152 1.52 7.86 8.91
C GLN A 152 2.45 7.00 8.05
N ALA A 153 1.90 6.02 7.35
CA ALA A 153 2.65 5.15 6.47
C ALA A 153 3.20 5.97 5.28
N ASP A 154 4.46 5.73 4.92
CA ASP A 154 5.12 6.49 3.87
C ASP A 154 4.76 5.97 2.48
N TYR A 155 3.47 6.03 2.16
CA TYR A 155 2.90 5.64 0.89
C TYR A 155 2.21 6.83 0.24
N VAL A 156 2.31 6.87 -1.09
CA VAL A 156 1.51 7.74 -1.94
C VAL A 156 0.24 6.98 -2.27
N THR A 157 -0.90 7.64 -2.12
CA THR A 157 -2.21 7.09 -2.46
C THR A 157 -2.71 7.76 -3.72
N PHE A 158 -3.31 6.99 -4.62
CA PHE A 158 -3.95 7.51 -5.81
C PHE A 158 -5.37 6.96 -5.93
N GLU A 159 -6.33 7.86 -6.12
CA GLU A 159 -7.72 7.52 -6.37
C GLU A 159 -7.94 7.44 -7.88
N GLU A 160 -8.05 6.21 -8.40
CA GLU A 160 -8.49 5.99 -9.77
C GLU A 160 -9.94 6.48 -9.91
N THR A 161 -10.17 7.52 -10.72
CA THR A 161 -11.50 8.12 -10.94
C THR A 161 -12.28 7.44 -12.05
#